data_AF-A0A7S1SRR0-F1
#
_entry.id   AF-A0A7S1SRR0-F1
#
_cell.length_a   1.000
_cell.length_b   1.000
_cell.length_c   1.000
_cell.angle_alpha   90.00
_cell.angle_beta   90.00
_cell.angle_gamma   90.00
#
_symmetry.space_group_name_H-M   'P 1'
#
loop_
_entity.id
_entity.type
_entity.pdbx_description
1 polymer ?
#
loop_
_entity_poly.entity_id
_entity_poly.type
_entity_poly.pdbx_seq_one_letter_code
_entity_poly.pdbx_strand_id
1 'polypeptide(L)'
;LGVAVRPDGTLRSYSFRLTAAMEADPVLAASAEVELLVEPDPISARIQGGSSIALPEGAALQLEIAASDPSEAVDTEGVPTPFIFLWSCEAMGGGGCFPANHPGNTVLVTAETVLTLPADSLAVGEYMFSVEVTREPIPPPRRV
;
A
#
# COMPACT_ATOMS: atom_id res chain seq x y z
N LEU A 1 2.84 19.73 26.93
CA LEU A 1 2.86 18.52 26.07
C LEU A 1 4.25 18.38 25.48
N GLY A 2 5.00 17.35 25.84
CA GLY A 2 6.28 17.04 25.21
C GLY A 2 6.09 15.85 24.28
N VAL A 3 6.31 16.05 22.98
CA VAL A 3 6.19 14.99 21.96
C VAL A 3 7.59 14.54 21.59
N ALA A 4 7.96 13.31 21.93
CA ALA A 4 9.21 12.71 21.50
C ALA A 4 8.91 11.71 20.36
N VAL A 5 9.41 12.01 19.16
CA VAL A 5 9.28 11.16 17.96
C VAL A 5 10.49 10.23 17.86
N ARG A 6 10.26 8.91 17.79
CA ARG A 6 11.27 7.93 17.38
C ARG A 6 11.08 7.52 15.91
N PRO A 7 12.16 7.25 15.14
CA PRO A 7 12.11 7.16 13.69
C PRO A 7 12.02 5.71 13.13
N ASP A 8 11.65 4.71 13.94
CA ASP A 8 11.90 3.28 13.63
C ASP A 8 10.67 2.45 13.23
N GLY A 9 9.50 3.06 13.01
CA GLY A 9 8.31 2.33 12.53
C GLY A 9 7.66 1.39 13.55
N THR A 10 8.03 1.50 14.83
CA THR A 10 7.38 0.76 15.92
C THR A 10 6.03 1.39 16.32
N LEU A 11 5.13 0.54 16.84
CA LEU A 11 3.84 0.89 17.44
C LEU A 11 3.92 2.21 18.21
N ARG A 12 3.18 3.22 17.79
CA ARG A 12 3.15 4.48 18.52
C ARG A 12 2.13 4.38 19.63
N SER A 13 2.61 4.15 20.85
CA SER A 13 1.81 4.35 22.04
C SER A 13 1.91 5.83 22.46
N TYR A 14 0.76 6.49 22.51
CA TYR A 14 0.63 7.85 23.02
C TYR A 14 -0.05 7.80 24.37
N SER A 15 0.61 8.30 25.41
CA SER A 15 -0.02 8.47 26.71
C SER A 15 -0.28 9.94 26.98
N PHE A 16 -1.48 10.26 27.45
CA PHE A 16 -1.80 11.57 27.98
C PHE A 16 -2.63 11.45 29.23
N ARG A 17 -2.44 12.42 30.13
CA ARG A 17 -3.18 12.52 31.38
C ARG A 17 -4.25 13.59 31.24
N LEU A 18 -5.51 13.19 31.37
CA LEU A 18 -6.64 14.09 31.50
C LEU A 18 -6.84 14.38 32.97
N THR A 19 -6.76 15.64 33.36
CA THR A 19 -7.10 16.10 34.71
C THR A 19 -8.32 17.00 34.62
N ALA A 20 -9.34 16.69 35.41
CA ALA A 20 -10.54 17.53 35.54
C ALA A 20 -10.76 17.85 37.03
N ALA A 21 -11.21 19.06 37.31
CA ALA A 21 -11.60 19.48 38.65
C ALA A 21 -13.02 20.02 38.62
N MET A 22 -13.73 19.92 39.74
CA MET A 22 -15.03 20.56 39.86
C MET A 22 -14.89 22.08 39.83
N GLU A 23 -15.75 22.75 39.07
CA GLU A 23 -15.78 24.22 39.04
C GLU A 23 -16.10 24.81 40.42
N ALA A 24 -17.05 24.19 41.14
CA ALA A 24 -17.46 24.61 42.48
C ALA A 24 -16.42 24.32 43.58
N ASP A 25 -15.52 23.35 43.36
CA ASP A 25 -14.43 23.01 44.28
C ASP A 25 -13.21 22.46 43.51
N PRO A 26 -12.25 23.34 43.17
CA PRO A 26 -11.09 22.95 42.37
C PRO A 26 -10.14 21.98 43.09
N VAL A 27 -10.26 21.82 44.41
CA VAL A 27 -9.44 20.88 45.20
C VAL A 27 -9.87 19.43 44.91
N LEU A 28 -11.14 19.24 44.53
CA LEU A 28 -11.66 17.96 44.07
C LEU A 28 -11.32 17.75 42.60
N ALA A 29 -10.05 17.41 42.35
CA ALA A 29 -9.55 17.04 41.03
C ALA A 29 -9.39 15.52 40.89
N ALA A 30 -9.76 15.01 39.71
CA ALA A 30 -9.51 13.64 39.30
C ALA A 30 -8.59 13.63 38.08
N SER A 31 -7.80 12.57 37.93
CA SER A 31 -6.99 12.36 36.73
C SER A 31 -7.17 10.95 36.20
N ALA A 32 -7.16 10.84 34.87
CA ALA A 32 -7.13 9.58 34.15
C ALA A 32 -5.95 9.58 33.19
N GLU A 33 -5.28 8.44 33.07
CA GLU A 33 -4.30 8.20 32.01
C GLU A 33 -4.99 7.47 30.86
N VAL A 34 -4.79 7.98 29.65
CA VAL A 34 -5.28 7.39 28.42
C VAL A 34 -4.08 6.98 27.59
N GLU A 35 -4.03 5.72 27.22
CA GLU A 35 -3.07 5.18 26.27
C GLU A 35 -3.77 4.95 24.92
N LEU A 36 -3.21 5.50 23.85
CA LEU A 36 -3.62 5.27 22.48
C LEU A 36 -2.56 4.44 21.78
N LEU A 37 -2.94 3.27 21.27
CA LEU A 37 -2.10 2.47 20.40
C LEU A 37 -2.45 2.77 18.95
N VAL A 38 -1.46 3.20 18.17
CA VAL A 38 -1.62 3.43 16.72
C VAL A 38 -0.86 2.35 15.95
N GLU A 39 -1.62 1.55 15.21
CA GLU A 39 -1.15 0.48 14.35
C GLU A 39 -1.38 0.83 12.88
N PRO A 40 -0.39 0.64 11.99
CA PRO A 40 -0.63 0.72 10.56
C PRO A 40 -1.48 -0.47 10.13
N ASP A 41 -2.63 -0.21 9.53
CA ASP A 41 -3.48 -1.24 8.93
C ASP A 41 -2.94 -1.59 7.53
N PRO A 42 -2.79 -2.88 7.17
CA PRO A 42 -2.28 -3.28 5.86
C PRO A 42 -3.06 -2.72 4.68
N ILE A 43 -2.33 -2.40 3.60
CA ILE A 43 -2.91 -2.03 2.31
C ILE A 43 -3.72 -3.22 1.77
N SER A 44 -4.95 -2.97 1.35
CA SER A 44 -5.76 -3.96 0.65
C SER A 44 -5.61 -3.77 -0.86
N ALA A 45 -5.25 -4.83 -1.59
CA ALA A 45 -5.07 -4.80 -3.03
C ALA A 45 -5.71 -6.03 -3.69
N ARG A 46 -6.39 -5.81 -4.83
CA ARG A 46 -6.96 -6.90 -5.64
C ARG A 46 -6.88 -6.59 -7.12
N ILE A 47 -6.58 -7.61 -7.93
CA ILE A 47 -6.72 -7.54 -9.38
C ILE A 47 -8.20 -7.73 -9.72
N GLN A 48 -8.75 -6.81 -10.50
CA GLN A 48 -10.12 -6.84 -11.02
C GLN A 48 -10.27 -8.00 -12.01
N GLY A 49 -11.43 -8.66 -12.02
CA GLY A 49 -11.68 -9.81 -12.90
C GLY A 49 -11.44 -11.19 -12.27
N GLY A 50 -10.90 -11.24 -11.04
CA GLY A 50 -10.79 -12.46 -10.25
C GLY A 50 -9.40 -13.11 -10.30
N SER A 51 -9.32 -14.38 -9.86
CA SER A 51 -8.06 -15.11 -9.74
C SER A 51 -7.60 -15.78 -11.05
N SER A 52 -8.47 -15.85 -12.06
CA SER A 52 -8.14 -16.42 -13.36
C SER A 52 -9.03 -15.81 -14.45
N ILE A 53 -8.44 -15.64 -15.63
CA ILE A 53 -9.11 -15.14 -16.83
C ILE A 53 -8.67 -16.03 -17.99
N ALA A 54 -9.62 -16.47 -18.80
CA ALA A 54 -9.35 -17.14 -20.07
C ALA A 54 -9.61 -16.18 -21.22
N LEU A 55 -8.62 -16.00 -22.09
CA LEU A 55 -8.71 -15.14 -23.26
C LEU A 55 -8.47 -15.97 -24.53
N PRO A 56 -9.11 -15.62 -25.65
CA PRO A 56 -8.79 -16.24 -26.93
C PRO A 56 -7.36 -15.91 -27.37
N GLU A 57 -6.78 -16.77 -28.20
CA GLU A 57 -5.46 -16.54 -28.81
C GLU A 57 -5.42 -15.18 -29.54
N GLY A 58 -4.34 -14.44 -29.32
CA GLY A 58 -4.14 -13.10 -29.90
C GLY A 58 -4.96 -11.98 -29.25
N ALA A 59 -5.71 -12.24 -28.18
CA ALA A 59 -6.41 -11.18 -27.47
C ALA A 59 -5.45 -10.23 -26.74
N ALA A 60 -5.83 -8.95 -26.68
CA ALA A 60 -5.20 -8.01 -25.75
C ALA A 60 -5.58 -8.37 -24.31
N LEU A 61 -4.62 -8.25 -23.38
CA LEU A 61 -4.84 -8.44 -21.95
C LEU A 61 -4.85 -7.10 -21.26
N GLN A 62 -5.87 -6.86 -20.44
CA GLN A 62 -5.94 -5.70 -19.56
C GLN A 62 -6.20 -6.19 -18.14
N LEU A 63 -5.30 -5.87 -17.22
CA LEU A 63 -5.43 -6.17 -15.80
C LEU A 63 -5.46 -4.85 -15.04
N GLU A 64 -6.48 -4.66 -14.22
CA GLU A 64 -6.65 -3.46 -13.40
C GLU A 64 -6.55 -3.83 -11.93
N ILE A 65 -5.90 -2.99 -11.13
CA ILE A 65 -5.82 -3.16 -9.68
C ILE A 65 -6.73 -2.17 -8.96
N ALA A 66 -7.45 -2.65 -7.96
CA ALA A 66 -8.07 -1.82 -6.94
C ALA A 66 -7.25 -1.94 -5.65
N ALA A 67 -6.63 -0.82 -5.23
CA ALA A 67 -5.89 -0.71 -3.98
C ALA A 67 -6.55 0.31 -3.04
N SER A 68 -6.50 0.06 -1.74
CA SER A 68 -7.03 0.92 -0.69
C SER A 68 -6.11 0.90 0.53
N ASP A 69 -5.83 2.07 1.08
CA ASP A 69 -5.12 2.22 2.36
C ASP A 69 -6.16 2.58 3.43
N PRO A 70 -6.56 1.64 4.29
CA PRO A 70 -7.51 1.93 5.38
C PRO A 70 -6.95 2.91 6.42
N SER A 71 -5.63 3.10 6.47
CA SER A 71 -5.01 4.09 7.35
C SER A 71 -5.12 5.52 6.84
N GLU A 72 -5.62 5.73 5.61
CA GLU A 72 -5.68 7.03 4.91
C GLU A 72 -4.40 7.85 5.09
N ALA A 73 -3.24 7.18 4.95
CA ALA A 73 -1.96 7.78 5.26
C ALA A 73 -1.70 9.02 4.38
N VAL A 74 -1.45 10.14 5.04
CA VAL A 74 -1.10 11.41 4.42
C VAL A 74 0.32 11.81 4.75
N ASP A 75 0.94 12.59 3.87
CA ASP A 75 2.23 13.23 4.10
C ASP A 75 2.13 14.38 5.13
N THR A 76 3.25 15.08 5.34
CA THR A 76 3.31 16.20 6.29
C THR A 76 2.48 17.42 5.89
N GLU A 77 2.02 17.49 4.63
CA GLU A 77 1.18 18.54 4.09
C GLU A 77 -0.31 18.13 4.06
N GLY A 78 -0.64 16.90 4.49
CA GLY A 78 -1.99 16.37 4.48
C GLY A 78 -2.40 15.77 3.14
N VAL A 79 -1.46 15.52 2.22
CA VAL A 79 -1.72 14.91 0.91
C VAL A 79 -1.62 13.38 1.04
N PRO A 80 -2.60 12.60 0.52
CA PRO A 80 -2.51 11.14 0.52
C PRO A 80 -1.24 10.64 -0.17
N THR A 81 -0.52 9.71 0.47
CA THR A 81 0.68 9.12 -0.12
C THR A 81 0.29 8.26 -1.33
N PRO A 82 0.89 8.48 -2.52
CA PRO A 82 0.56 7.69 -3.70
C PRO A 82 1.03 6.24 -3.53
N PHE A 83 0.28 5.31 -4.15
CA PHE A 83 0.71 3.92 -4.29
C PHE A 83 1.73 3.78 -5.42
N ILE A 84 2.66 2.85 -5.22
CA ILE A 84 3.57 2.36 -6.25
C ILE A 84 3.14 0.93 -6.57
N PHE A 85 2.92 0.68 -7.85
CA PHE A 85 2.53 -0.63 -8.38
C PHE A 85 3.73 -1.26 -9.10
N LEU A 86 3.99 -2.54 -8.81
CA LEU A 86 5.05 -3.29 -9.47
C LEU A 86 4.46 -4.58 -10.02
N TRP A 87 4.20 -4.60 -11.33
CA TRP A 87 3.65 -5.79 -11.99
C TRP A 87 4.78 -6.77 -12.32
N SER A 88 4.51 -8.04 -12.08
CA SER A 88 5.37 -9.16 -12.47
C SER A 88 4.54 -10.22 -13.18
N CYS A 89 5.21 -10.98 -14.02
CA CYS A 89 4.59 -12.00 -14.84
C CYS A 89 5.54 -13.20 -14.97
N GLU A 90 5.01 -14.40 -14.75
CA GLU A 90 5.71 -15.66 -14.95
C GLU A 90 4.87 -16.63 -15.78
N ALA A 91 5.48 -17.40 -16.68
CA ALA A 91 4.81 -18.51 -17.34
C ALA A 91 4.69 -19.71 -16.38
N MET A 92 3.55 -20.39 -16.34
CA MET A 92 3.34 -21.53 -15.41
C MET A 92 4.31 -22.71 -15.63
N GLY A 93 4.90 -22.81 -16.83
CA GLY A 93 5.96 -23.78 -17.14
C GLY A 93 7.36 -23.40 -16.64
N GLY A 94 7.49 -22.27 -15.93
CA GLY A 94 8.75 -21.65 -15.53
C GLY A 94 9.32 -20.75 -16.63
N GLY A 95 9.91 -19.63 -16.22
CA GLY A 95 10.49 -18.62 -17.11
C GLY A 95 9.61 -17.37 -17.26
N GLY A 96 10.14 -16.35 -17.93
CA GLY A 96 9.41 -15.10 -18.10
C GLY A 96 8.29 -15.20 -19.12
N CYS A 97 7.30 -14.31 -19.01
CA CYS A 97 6.12 -14.31 -19.88
C CYS A 97 6.40 -13.99 -21.34
N PHE A 98 7.54 -13.36 -21.60
CA PHE A 98 7.93 -12.89 -22.92
C PHE A 98 9.16 -13.65 -23.41
N PRO A 99 9.41 -13.66 -24.73
CA PRO A 99 10.67 -14.19 -25.25
C PRO A 99 11.87 -13.52 -24.57
N ALA A 100 12.98 -14.25 -24.41
CA ALA A 100 14.13 -13.84 -23.59
C ALA A 100 14.73 -12.45 -23.92
N ASN A 101 14.50 -11.94 -25.13
CA ASN A 101 14.96 -10.64 -25.60
C ASN A 101 13.92 -9.52 -25.44
N HIS A 102 12.79 -9.79 -24.79
CA HIS A 102 11.73 -8.80 -24.60
C HIS A 102 12.04 -7.91 -23.39
N PRO A 103 11.89 -6.57 -23.51
CA PRO A 103 12.22 -5.66 -22.41
C PRO A 103 11.35 -5.85 -21.15
N GLY A 104 10.21 -6.54 -21.25
CA GLY A 104 9.31 -6.84 -20.12
C GLY A 104 9.59 -8.14 -19.37
N ASN A 105 10.70 -8.84 -19.63
CA ASN A 105 10.91 -10.22 -19.19
C ASN A 105 11.23 -10.42 -17.69
N THR A 106 11.45 -9.36 -16.93
CA THR A 106 11.83 -9.48 -15.51
C THR A 106 10.95 -8.68 -14.56
N VAL A 107 10.46 -7.51 -14.93
CA VAL A 107 9.44 -6.77 -14.16
C VAL A 107 8.73 -5.82 -15.12
N LEU A 108 7.40 -5.86 -15.18
CA LEU A 108 6.59 -4.83 -15.83
C LEU A 108 6.48 -3.68 -14.83
N VAL A 109 7.55 -2.89 -14.70
CA VAL A 109 7.55 -1.73 -13.80
C VAL A 109 6.69 -0.64 -14.43
N THR A 110 5.41 -0.60 -14.06
CA THR A 110 4.51 0.50 -14.42
C THR A 110 3.97 1.11 -13.14
N ALA A 111 4.15 2.42 -12.94
CA ALA A 111 3.49 3.17 -11.86
C ALA A 111 1.97 3.32 -12.08
N GLU A 112 1.39 2.47 -12.93
CA GLU A 112 0.02 2.53 -13.40
C GLU A 112 -0.82 1.46 -12.71
N THR A 113 -2.08 1.80 -12.43
CA THR A 113 -3.07 0.88 -11.87
C THR A 113 -3.56 -0.15 -12.89
N VAL A 114 -3.27 0.06 -14.18
CA VAL A 114 -3.71 -0.79 -15.28
C VAL A 114 -2.50 -1.29 -16.06
N LEU A 115 -2.32 -2.61 -16.08
CA LEU A 115 -1.40 -3.27 -16.99
C LEU A 115 -2.13 -3.61 -18.29
N THR A 116 -1.66 -3.06 -19.41
CA THR A 116 -2.18 -3.39 -20.74
C THR A 116 -1.11 -4.09 -21.57
N LEU A 117 -1.37 -5.33 -21.97
CA LEU A 117 -0.58 -6.04 -22.97
C LEU A 117 -1.35 -6.06 -24.29
N PRO A 118 -0.75 -5.55 -25.39
CA PRO A 118 -1.36 -5.61 -26.71
C PRO A 118 -1.70 -7.05 -27.16
N ALA A 119 -2.57 -7.16 -28.15
CA ALA A 119 -2.78 -8.38 -28.90
C ALA A 119 -1.44 -9.02 -29.33
N ASP A 120 -1.39 -10.35 -29.35
CA ASP A 120 -0.21 -11.14 -29.76
C ASP A 120 1.06 -10.95 -28.91
N SER A 121 0.97 -10.28 -27.76
CA SER A 121 2.14 -10.05 -26.86
C SER A 121 2.54 -11.29 -26.06
N LEU A 122 1.60 -12.23 -25.87
CA LEU A 122 1.81 -13.49 -25.16
C LEU A 122 1.58 -14.65 -26.13
N ALA A 123 2.42 -15.68 -26.01
CA ALA A 123 2.18 -16.94 -26.71
C ALA A 123 0.99 -17.67 -26.07
N VAL A 124 0.43 -18.67 -26.75
CA VAL A 124 -0.60 -19.53 -26.16
C VAL A 124 -0.02 -20.29 -24.97
N GLY A 125 -0.61 -20.11 -23.79
CA GLY A 125 -0.16 -20.73 -22.56
C GLY A 125 -0.86 -20.20 -21.31
N GLU A 126 -0.40 -20.68 -20.16
CA GLU A 126 -0.86 -20.22 -18.85
C GLU A 126 0.21 -19.33 -18.19
N TYR A 127 -0.24 -18.23 -17.62
CA TYR A 127 0.61 -17.20 -17.03
C TYR A 127 0.08 -16.78 -15.67
N MET A 128 1.01 -16.50 -14.74
CA MET A 128 0.73 -15.93 -13.44
C MET A 128 1.15 -14.47 -13.44
N PHE A 129 0.17 -13.59 -13.27
CA PHE A 129 0.39 -12.17 -13.06
C PHE A 129 0.32 -11.86 -11.58
N SER A 130 1.29 -11.10 -11.08
CA SER A 130 1.31 -10.61 -9.70
C SER A 130 1.57 -9.12 -9.69
N VAL A 131 1.13 -8.46 -8.63
CA VAL A 131 1.35 -7.03 -8.43
C VAL A 131 1.72 -6.79 -6.98
N GLU A 132 2.86 -6.15 -6.78
CA GLU A 132 3.26 -5.65 -5.47
C GLU A 132 2.79 -4.20 -5.34
N VAL A 133 2.07 -3.90 -4.27
CA VAL A 133 1.60 -2.55 -3.96
C VAL A 133 2.36 -2.06 -2.75
N THR A 134 3.10 -0.98 -2.93
CA THR A 134 3.82 -0.32 -1.84
C THR A 134 3.35 1.12 -1.72
N ARG A 135 3.52 1.69 -0.53
CA ARG A 135 3.40 3.13 -0.29
C ARG A 135 4.79 3.70 -0.09
N GLU A 136 5.04 4.90 -0.57
CA GLU A 136 6.29 5.58 -0.27
C GLU A 136 6.39 5.83 1.25
N PRO A 137 7.55 5.60 1.89
CA PRO A 137 7.71 5.94 3.30
C PRO A 137 7.51 7.44 3.50
N ILE A 138 6.58 7.84 4.37
CA ILE A 138 6.44 9.25 4.77
C ILE A 138 7.81 9.72 5.28
N PRO A 139 8.45 10.73 4.66
CA PRO A 139 9.73 11.23 5.13
C PRO A 139 9.60 11.61 6.61
N PRO A 140 10.58 11.26 7.47
CA PRO A 140 10.50 11.63 8.87
C PRO A 140 10.38 13.16 8.99
N PRO A 141 9.54 13.69 9.91
CA PRO A 141 9.36 15.12 10.04
C PRO A 141 10.71 15.79 10.27
N ARG A 142 11.00 16.82 9.46
CA ARG A 142 12.24 17.59 9.54
C ARG A 142 12.29 18.22 10.95
N ARG A 143 13.28 17.84 11.76
CA ARG A 143 13.51 18.48 13.06
C ARG A 143 13.82 19.96 12.81
N VAL A 144 12.94 20.85 13.26
CA VAL A 144 13.19 22.28 13.39
C VAL A 144 13.52 22.57 14.85
#